data_AF-A0AAU9PZ30-F1
#
_entry.id   AF-A0AAU9PZ30-F1
#
_cell.length_a   1.000
_cell.length_b   1.000
_cell.length_c   1.000
_cell.angle_alpha   90.00
_cell.angle_beta   90.00
_cell.angle_gamma   90.00
#
_symmetry.space_group_name_H-M   'P 1'
#
loop_
_entity.id
_entity.type
_entity.pdbx_description
1 polymer ?
#
loop_
_entity_poly.entity_id
_entity_poly.type
_entity_poly.pdbx_seq_one_letter_code
_entity_poly.pdbx_strand_id
1 'polypeptide(L)'
;MPVNHLSFLVTFAFTLLVSESVIASKLIQPQYLDSERTERFFARELAQPSKENMQMRNSLDWGYGLELASKAGDTESVSNCKDLATANSAGFTAAKAYEYGAFKAYLTQCQTWSEMAKLTASKRSYISKFKLDDSFPSLAPSALAFGISNESAEKANTLSTWDEADHIQRTHVSSEVRAEYFDATDGFQVVTIVAKGDYNADGIEDIVIEKENSVLSGSYSSSHGYVLTRMSEQALFTVLAKW
;
A
#
# COMPACT_ATOMS: atom_id res chain seq x y z
N MET A 1 -0.85 10.91 -94.78
CA MET A 1 -0.03 10.29 -93.73
C MET A 1 0.94 11.35 -93.23
N PRO A 2 0.67 11.90 -92.04
CA PRO A 2 1.54 11.63 -90.90
C PRO A 2 0.72 11.27 -89.66
N VAL A 3 1.25 10.42 -88.78
CA VAL A 3 0.64 10.07 -87.50
C VAL A 3 1.54 10.60 -86.38
N ASN A 4 0.95 11.44 -85.55
CA ASN A 4 1.52 12.01 -84.33
C ASN A 4 1.88 10.92 -83.31
N HIS A 5 3.06 11.03 -82.71
CA HIS A 5 3.37 10.36 -81.45
C HIS A 5 2.99 11.30 -80.29
N LEU A 6 1.95 10.92 -79.54
CA LEU A 6 1.57 11.57 -78.28
C LEU A 6 2.09 10.69 -77.13
N SER A 7 3.10 11.16 -76.41
CA SER A 7 3.63 10.50 -75.21
C SER A 7 2.72 10.78 -74.02
N PHE A 8 2.09 9.74 -73.47
CA PHE A 8 1.36 9.81 -72.19
C PHE A 8 2.34 9.61 -71.03
N LEU A 9 2.53 10.66 -70.22
CA LEU A 9 3.18 10.61 -68.92
C LEU A 9 2.16 10.14 -67.87
N VAL A 10 2.41 8.98 -67.27
CA VAL A 10 1.65 8.47 -66.12
C VAL A 10 2.30 9.00 -64.85
N THR A 11 1.67 9.96 -64.19
CA THR A 11 2.05 10.43 -62.85
C THR A 11 1.40 9.53 -61.80
N PHE A 12 2.20 8.68 -61.15
CA PHE A 12 1.79 7.92 -59.97
C PHE A 12 1.85 8.86 -58.75
N ALA A 13 0.68 9.24 -58.22
CA ALA A 13 0.58 9.98 -56.97
C ALA A 13 0.80 9.01 -55.80
N PHE A 14 1.96 9.11 -55.14
CA PHE A 14 2.28 8.41 -53.90
C PHE A 14 1.60 9.14 -52.74
N THR A 15 0.40 8.71 -52.34
CA THR A 15 -0.23 9.16 -51.10
C THR A 15 0.50 8.53 -49.92
N LEU A 16 1.36 9.32 -49.26
CA LEU A 16 1.93 9.02 -47.95
C LEU A 16 0.81 8.99 -46.91
N LEU A 17 0.38 7.79 -46.53
CA LEU A 17 -0.38 7.57 -45.30
C LEU A 17 0.57 7.79 -44.12
N VAL A 18 0.51 8.98 -43.51
CA VAL A 18 1.12 9.22 -42.21
C VAL A 18 0.26 8.50 -41.18
N SER A 19 0.64 7.28 -40.81
CA SER A 19 0.13 6.67 -39.59
C SER A 19 0.71 7.46 -38.42
N GLU A 20 -0.08 8.34 -37.81
CA GLU A 20 0.23 8.87 -36.49
C GLU A 20 0.35 7.67 -35.55
N SER A 21 1.58 7.29 -35.23
CA SER A 21 1.84 6.40 -34.10
C SER A 21 1.32 7.13 -32.86
N VAL A 22 0.19 6.69 -32.31
CA VAL A 22 -0.26 7.08 -30.98
C VAL A 22 0.86 6.71 -30.03
N ILE A 23 1.65 7.71 -29.62
CA ILE A 23 2.65 7.53 -28.57
C ILE A 23 1.83 7.22 -27.32
N ALA A 24 1.75 5.95 -26.94
CA ALA A 24 1.18 5.56 -25.66
C ALA A 24 1.90 6.38 -24.59
N SER A 25 1.17 7.28 -23.91
CA SER A 25 1.70 8.01 -22.77
C SER A 25 2.34 6.97 -21.85
N LYS A 26 3.64 7.11 -21.55
CA LYS A 26 4.38 6.12 -20.77
C LYS A 26 3.73 6.00 -19.39
N LEU A 27 2.92 4.97 -19.20
CA LEU A 27 2.24 4.68 -17.95
C LEU A 27 3.29 4.38 -16.87
N ILE A 28 3.04 4.86 -15.66
CA ILE A 28 3.85 4.56 -14.49
C ILE A 28 3.36 3.21 -13.97
N GLN A 29 4.20 2.17 -14.09
CA GLN A 29 3.82 0.83 -13.64
C GLN A 29 3.80 0.77 -12.10
N PRO A 30 2.94 -0.08 -11.51
CA PRO A 30 2.99 -0.35 -10.07
C PRO A 30 4.39 -0.74 -9.63
N GLN A 31 4.79 -0.22 -8.49
CA GLN A 31 6.03 -0.56 -7.82
C GLN A 31 5.68 -1.32 -6.55
N TYR A 32 6.23 -2.52 -6.42
CA TYR A 32 6.08 -3.33 -5.21
C TYR A 32 7.43 -3.34 -4.49
N LEU A 33 7.43 -2.83 -3.27
CA LEU A 33 8.62 -2.66 -2.46
C LEU A 33 8.55 -3.73 -1.37
N ASP A 34 9.37 -4.78 -1.49
CA ASP A 34 9.31 -5.85 -0.49
C ASP A 34 9.75 -5.30 0.86
N SER A 35 8.99 -5.62 1.91
CA SER A 35 9.39 -5.31 3.27
C SER A 35 10.31 -6.42 3.78
N GLU A 36 11.30 -6.09 4.61
CA GLU A 36 12.12 -7.09 5.33
C GLU A 36 11.27 -8.10 6.12
N ARG A 37 10.02 -7.74 6.43
CA ARG A 37 9.07 -8.59 7.13
C ARG A 37 8.50 -9.71 6.24
N THR A 38 8.36 -9.49 4.94
CA THR A 38 7.83 -10.52 4.02
C THR A 38 8.74 -11.75 3.99
N GLU A 39 10.06 -11.58 3.93
CA GLU A 39 11.01 -12.71 3.92
C GLU A 39 10.96 -13.56 5.20
N ARG A 40 10.61 -12.94 6.33
CA ARG A 40 10.47 -13.64 7.63
C ARG A 40 9.08 -14.24 7.84
N PHE A 41 8.12 -13.91 6.99
CA PHE A 41 6.74 -14.37 7.13
C PHE A 41 6.55 -15.80 6.62
N PHE A 42 7.33 -16.23 5.63
CA PHE A 42 7.25 -17.57 5.08
C PHE A 42 8.44 -18.41 5.52
N ALA A 43 8.23 -19.70 5.81
CA ALA A 43 9.30 -20.66 6.08
C ALA A 43 10.16 -20.99 4.85
N ARG A 44 9.90 -20.36 3.71
CA ARG A 44 10.61 -20.53 2.44
C ARG A 44 10.83 -19.17 1.77
N GLU A 45 11.84 -19.12 0.93
CA GLU A 45 12.07 -17.98 0.04
C GLU A 45 10.91 -17.82 -0.95
N LEU A 46 10.49 -16.58 -1.18
CA LEU A 46 9.45 -16.23 -2.14
C LEU A 46 10.03 -15.48 -3.33
N ALA A 47 9.33 -15.58 -4.46
CA ALA A 47 9.61 -14.73 -5.59
C ALA A 47 9.42 -13.24 -5.23
N GLN A 48 10.24 -12.41 -5.89
CA GLN A 48 10.20 -10.96 -5.78
C GLN A 48 8.77 -10.43 -6.04
N PRO A 49 8.38 -9.34 -5.38
CA PRO A 49 7.01 -8.88 -5.39
C PRO A 49 6.62 -8.38 -6.80
N SER A 50 5.51 -8.90 -7.32
CA SER A 50 4.89 -8.51 -8.59
C SER A 50 3.38 -8.57 -8.44
N LYS A 51 2.63 -8.04 -9.42
CA LYS A 51 1.17 -8.12 -9.40
C LYS A 51 0.67 -9.55 -9.32
N GLU A 52 1.24 -10.43 -10.13
CA GLU A 52 0.93 -11.87 -10.16
C GLU A 52 1.27 -12.52 -8.82
N ASN A 53 2.43 -12.19 -8.25
CA ASN A 53 2.88 -12.77 -6.99
C ASN A 53 2.09 -12.25 -5.78
N MET A 54 1.62 -11.00 -5.77
CA MET A 54 0.77 -10.47 -4.69
C MET A 54 -0.54 -11.24 -4.57
N GLN A 55 -1.16 -11.57 -5.71
CA GLN A 55 -2.37 -12.39 -5.72
C GLN A 55 -2.09 -13.81 -5.19
N MET A 56 -0.96 -14.39 -5.59
CA MET A 56 -0.57 -15.73 -5.15
C MET A 56 -0.25 -15.79 -3.65
N ARG A 57 0.43 -14.77 -3.10
CA ARG A 57 0.84 -14.70 -1.67
C ARG A 57 -0.32 -14.98 -0.71
N ASN A 58 -1.55 -14.60 -1.08
CA ASN A 58 -2.73 -14.85 -0.24
C ASN A 58 -3.11 -16.33 -0.09
N SER A 59 -2.71 -17.18 -1.03
CA SER A 59 -3.01 -18.62 -1.02
C SER A 59 -1.78 -19.47 -0.69
N LEU A 60 -0.62 -18.84 -0.44
CA LEU A 60 0.59 -19.58 -0.11
C LEU A 60 0.55 -20.03 1.35
N ASP A 61 0.89 -21.30 1.55
CA ASP A 61 1.18 -21.84 2.88
C ASP A 61 2.42 -21.16 3.45
N TRP A 62 2.32 -20.67 4.68
CA TRP A 62 3.38 -20.03 5.44
C TRP A 62 4.43 -21.04 5.93
N GLY A 63 4.07 -22.33 5.99
CA GLY A 63 4.90 -23.42 6.50
C GLY A 63 4.75 -23.63 8.01
N TYR A 64 3.77 -22.99 8.65
CA TYR A 64 3.40 -23.15 10.04
C TYR A 64 1.92 -22.75 10.24
N GLY A 65 1.31 -23.25 11.31
CA GLY A 65 -0.08 -22.96 11.66
C GLY A 65 -0.18 -21.87 12.73
N LEU A 66 -1.19 -21.02 12.61
CA LEU A 66 -1.65 -20.08 13.63
C LEU A 66 -2.94 -20.62 14.25
N GLU A 67 -2.89 -20.89 15.55
CA GLU A 67 -4.05 -21.40 16.30
C GLU A 67 -5.02 -20.26 16.63
N LEU A 68 -6.27 -20.44 16.26
CA LEU A 68 -7.37 -19.51 16.47
C LEU A 68 -8.46 -20.12 17.34
N ALA A 69 -9.21 -19.28 18.04
CA ALA A 69 -10.39 -19.68 18.81
C ALA A 69 -11.57 -18.73 18.57
N SER A 70 -12.78 -19.29 18.55
CA SER A 70 -14.04 -18.56 18.53
C SER A 70 -14.47 -18.19 19.96
N LYS A 71 -15.44 -17.27 20.10
CA LYS A 71 -16.06 -16.97 21.41
C LYS A 71 -16.80 -18.17 22.03
N ALA A 72 -17.23 -19.12 21.20
CA ALA A 72 -17.91 -20.35 21.65
C ALA A 72 -16.92 -21.43 22.12
N GLY A 73 -15.60 -21.22 21.92
CA GLY A 73 -14.55 -22.15 22.30
C GLY A 73 -14.12 -23.12 21.20
N ASP A 74 -14.65 -22.98 19.98
CA ASP A 74 -14.17 -23.74 18.82
C ASP A 74 -12.75 -23.30 18.47
N THR A 75 -11.91 -24.24 18.04
CA THR A 75 -10.52 -23.97 17.66
C THR A 75 -10.26 -24.37 16.22
N GLU A 76 -9.43 -23.60 15.53
CA GLU A 76 -8.99 -23.87 14.15
C GLU A 76 -7.51 -23.47 14.00
N SER A 77 -6.77 -24.19 13.16
CA SER A 77 -5.39 -23.85 12.80
C SER A 77 -5.37 -23.39 11.34
N VAL A 78 -4.86 -22.18 11.08
CA VAL A 78 -4.76 -21.61 9.73
C VAL A 78 -3.31 -21.42 9.33
N SER A 79 -2.96 -21.66 8.06
CA SER A 79 -1.57 -21.55 7.57
C SER A 79 -1.43 -20.68 6.32
N ASN A 80 -2.49 -19.98 5.91
CA ASN A 80 -2.45 -19.06 4.77
C ASN A 80 -3.41 -17.88 5.01
N CYS A 81 -3.22 -16.82 4.21
CA CYS A 81 -3.98 -15.58 4.37
C CYS A 81 -5.46 -15.72 4.05
N LYS A 82 -5.81 -16.58 3.08
CA LYS A 82 -7.20 -16.83 2.70
C LYS A 82 -7.99 -17.45 3.85
N ASP A 83 -7.42 -18.46 4.50
CA ASP A 83 -8.06 -19.15 5.61
C ASP A 83 -8.11 -18.24 6.85
N LEU A 84 -7.04 -17.49 7.13
CA LEU A 84 -7.03 -16.47 8.19
C LEU A 84 -8.14 -15.42 8.00
N ALA A 85 -8.30 -14.88 6.78
CA ALA A 85 -9.33 -13.90 6.49
C ALA A 85 -10.75 -14.48 6.66
N THR A 86 -10.94 -15.74 6.26
CA THR A 86 -12.20 -16.48 6.41
C THR A 86 -12.53 -16.70 7.88
N ALA A 87 -11.58 -17.22 8.66
CA ALA A 87 -11.73 -17.47 10.10
C ALA A 87 -12.00 -16.16 10.87
N ASN A 88 -11.26 -15.09 10.59
CA ASN A 88 -11.49 -13.78 11.22
C ASN A 88 -12.90 -13.23 10.90
N SER A 89 -13.38 -13.41 9.66
CA SER A 89 -14.74 -13.02 9.27
C SER A 89 -15.82 -13.85 9.98
N ALA A 90 -15.51 -15.08 10.35
CA ALA A 90 -16.35 -15.95 11.18
C ALA A 90 -16.24 -15.67 12.69
N GLY A 91 -15.45 -14.67 13.10
CA GLY A 91 -15.31 -14.25 14.50
C GLY A 91 -14.24 -15.01 15.29
N PHE A 92 -13.35 -15.73 14.62
CA PHE A 92 -12.16 -16.31 15.25
C PHE A 92 -11.09 -15.24 15.51
N THR A 93 -10.37 -15.40 16.61
CA THR A 93 -9.21 -14.57 17.00
C THR A 93 -8.09 -15.47 17.49
N ALA A 94 -6.94 -14.93 17.90
CA ALA A 94 -5.86 -15.70 18.50
C ALA A 94 -6.37 -16.62 19.62
N ALA A 95 -6.00 -17.91 19.58
CA ALA A 95 -6.41 -18.88 20.60
C ALA A 95 -5.90 -18.51 22.00
N LYS A 96 -4.77 -17.81 22.07
CA LYS A 96 -4.14 -17.38 23.32
C LYS A 96 -3.93 -15.87 23.31
N ALA A 97 -4.16 -15.24 24.46
CA ALA A 97 -4.07 -13.79 24.59
C ALA A 97 -2.70 -13.21 24.20
N TYR A 98 -1.61 -13.92 24.51
CA TYR A 98 -0.25 -13.49 24.17
C TYR A 98 0.08 -13.61 22.67
N GLU A 99 -0.71 -14.37 21.90
CA GLU A 99 -0.57 -14.52 20.43
C GLU A 99 -1.40 -13.46 19.67
N TYR A 100 -2.23 -12.67 20.36
CA TYR A 100 -3.13 -11.69 19.74
C TYR A 100 -2.38 -10.65 18.89
N GLY A 101 -1.23 -10.17 19.37
CA GLY A 101 -0.39 -9.23 18.61
C GLY A 101 0.10 -9.82 17.29
N ALA A 102 0.54 -11.09 17.32
CA ALA A 102 0.96 -11.80 16.11
C ALA A 102 -0.22 -12.03 15.16
N PHE A 103 -1.37 -12.48 15.67
CA PHE A 103 -2.61 -12.61 14.88
C PHE A 103 -2.97 -11.32 14.15
N LYS A 104 -2.96 -10.18 14.86
CA LYS A 104 -3.26 -8.88 14.25
C LYS A 104 -2.23 -8.48 13.19
N ALA A 105 -0.94 -8.65 13.46
CA ALA A 105 0.11 -8.37 12.48
C ALA A 105 -0.03 -9.21 11.20
N TYR A 106 -0.42 -10.48 11.34
CA TYR A 106 -0.63 -11.39 10.21
C TYR A 106 -1.85 -10.98 9.40
N LEU A 107 -2.94 -10.65 10.08
CA LEU A 107 -4.14 -10.16 9.42
C LEU A 107 -3.83 -8.88 8.62
N THR A 108 -3.12 -7.94 9.22
CA THR A 108 -2.70 -6.70 8.54
C THR A 108 -1.83 -7.00 7.33
N GLN A 109 -0.80 -7.85 7.46
CA GLN A 109 0.08 -8.21 6.34
C GLN A 109 -0.66 -8.87 5.17
N CYS A 110 -1.55 -9.81 5.47
CA CYS A 110 -2.38 -10.50 4.49
C CYS A 110 -3.32 -9.53 3.76
N GLN A 111 -3.94 -8.62 4.50
CA GLN A 111 -4.77 -7.56 3.92
C GLN A 111 -3.91 -6.62 3.05
N THR A 112 -2.71 -6.24 3.49
CA THR A 112 -1.78 -5.44 2.70
C THR A 112 -1.50 -6.06 1.33
N TRP A 113 -1.18 -7.37 1.27
CA TRP A 113 -0.94 -8.04 -0.02
C TRP A 113 -2.19 -8.09 -0.90
N SER A 114 -3.37 -8.28 -0.30
CA SER A 114 -4.65 -8.20 -1.01
C SER A 114 -4.89 -6.82 -1.63
N GLU A 115 -4.58 -5.75 -0.90
CA GLU A 115 -4.71 -4.37 -1.39
C GLU A 115 -3.67 -4.04 -2.46
N MET A 116 -2.40 -4.46 -2.28
CA MET A 116 -1.34 -4.32 -3.29
C MET A 116 -1.70 -5.02 -4.62
N ALA A 117 -2.38 -6.17 -4.56
CA ALA A 117 -2.80 -6.90 -5.76
C ALA A 117 -3.81 -6.14 -6.64
N LYS A 118 -4.48 -5.11 -6.10
CA LYS A 118 -5.45 -4.27 -6.82
C LYS A 118 -4.77 -3.18 -7.67
N LEU A 119 -3.51 -2.87 -7.39
CA LEU A 119 -2.81 -1.76 -8.03
C LEU A 119 -2.72 -1.92 -9.56
N THR A 120 -2.86 -0.79 -10.24
CA THR A 120 -2.75 -0.66 -11.70
C THR A 120 -1.81 0.48 -12.08
N ALA A 121 -1.49 0.59 -13.37
CA ALA A 121 -0.57 1.60 -13.84
C ALA A 121 -1.23 2.99 -13.86
N SER A 122 -0.54 4.00 -13.33
CA SER A 122 -1.04 5.38 -13.30
C SER A 122 -0.58 6.19 -14.51
N LYS A 123 -1.26 7.31 -14.77
CA LYS A 123 -0.91 8.28 -15.82
C LYS A 123 -0.06 9.43 -15.27
N ARG A 124 -0.20 9.75 -13.98
CA ARG A 124 0.44 10.88 -13.32
C ARG A 124 0.82 10.50 -11.90
N SER A 125 1.85 11.16 -11.36
CA SER A 125 2.26 11.00 -9.97
C SER A 125 2.51 12.37 -9.35
N TYR A 126 1.95 12.59 -8.17
CA TYR A 126 2.26 13.71 -7.28
C TYR A 126 3.11 13.25 -6.08
N ILE A 127 3.55 11.99 -6.09
CA ILE A 127 4.33 11.33 -5.05
C ILE A 127 5.69 10.83 -5.54
N SER A 128 6.08 11.18 -6.77
CA SER A 128 7.34 10.73 -7.37
C SER A 128 8.57 11.28 -6.64
N LYS A 129 8.46 12.48 -6.06
CA LYS A 129 9.49 13.13 -5.22
C LYS A 129 9.20 13.02 -3.73
N PHE A 130 8.07 12.42 -3.36
CA PHE A 130 7.70 12.25 -1.96
C PHE A 130 8.67 11.29 -1.27
N LYS A 131 9.03 11.62 -0.02
CA LYS A 131 9.88 10.84 0.85
C LYS A 131 9.29 10.84 2.25
N LEU A 132 9.58 9.78 3.01
CA LEU A 132 9.35 9.81 4.45
C LEU A 132 10.41 10.71 5.10
N ASP A 133 9.98 11.80 5.69
CA ASP A 133 10.79 12.75 6.44
C ASP A 133 9.94 13.51 7.47
N ASP A 134 10.52 14.53 8.10
CA ASP A 134 9.85 15.38 9.10
C ASP A 134 8.61 16.11 8.58
N SER A 135 8.45 16.26 7.26
CA SER A 135 7.29 16.94 6.67
C SER A 135 6.07 16.03 6.50
N PHE A 136 6.27 14.71 6.45
CA PHE A 136 5.19 13.77 6.17
C PHE A 136 4.04 13.85 7.20
N PRO A 137 4.27 13.95 8.52
CA PRO A 137 3.19 14.08 9.50
C PRO A 137 2.27 15.28 9.27
N SER A 138 2.80 16.41 8.82
CA SER A 138 2.01 17.61 8.49
C SER A 138 1.29 17.52 7.14
N LEU A 139 1.64 16.55 6.30
CA LEU A 139 0.98 16.28 5.01
C LEU A 139 -0.01 15.11 5.09
N ALA A 140 0.18 14.19 6.03
CA ALA A 140 -0.64 13.00 6.22
C ALA A 140 -1.95 13.34 6.94
N PRO A 141 -3.06 12.65 6.61
CA PRO A 141 -4.33 12.90 7.27
C PRO A 141 -4.31 12.38 8.71
N SER A 142 -5.09 13.03 9.59
CA SER A 142 -5.25 12.65 11.00
C SER A 142 -5.74 11.21 11.22
N ALA A 143 -6.30 10.56 10.19
CA ALA A 143 -6.63 9.13 10.20
C ALA A 143 -5.44 8.20 10.48
N LEU A 144 -4.20 8.69 10.33
CA LEU A 144 -2.96 8.00 10.69
C LEU A 144 -2.60 8.12 12.17
N ALA A 145 -3.26 8.98 12.94
CA ALA A 145 -2.93 9.25 14.35
C ALA A 145 -2.91 7.99 15.22
N PHE A 146 -2.13 8.04 16.30
CA PHE A 146 -1.99 6.96 17.25
C PHE A 146 -3.20 6.88 18.19
N GLY A 147 -4.24 6.19 17.72
CA GLY A 147 -5.44 5.88 18.50
C GLY A 147 -5.18 4.82 19.56
N ILE A 148 -4.80 5.21 20.78
CA ILE A 148 -4.68 4.30 21.94
C ILE A 148 -6.05 4.03 22.58
N SER A 149 -6.97 5.01 22.53
CA SER A 149 -8.32 4.90 23.09
C SER A 149 -9.37 5.39 22.10
N ASN A 150 -10.64 5.05 22.35
CA ASN A 150 -11.75 5.60 21.56
C ASN A 150 -11.77 7.13 21.61
N GLU A 151 -11.50 7.71 22.78
CA GLU A 151 -11.43 9.16 22.96
C GLU A 151 -10.31 9.79 22.12
N SER A 152 -9.11 9.19 22.10
CA SER A 152 -8.00 9.72 21.29
C SER A 152 -8.28 9.57 19.79
N ALA A 153 -8.92 8.47 19.38
CA ALA A 153 -9.35 8.26 18.00
C ALA A 153 -10.45 9.26 17.57
N GLU A 154 -11.44 9.51 18.42
CA GLU A 154 -12.49 10.51 18.17
C GLU A 154 -11.92 11.92 18.07
N LYS A 155 -10.99 12.27 18.97
CA LYS A 155 -10.28 13.55 18.93
C LYS A 155 -9.49 13.71 17.63
N ALA A 156 -8.74 12.69 17.22
CA ALA A 156 -7.97 12.72 15.98
C ALA A 156 -8.85 13.01 14.75
N ASN A 157 -10.06 12.46 14.69
CA ASN A 157 -11.01 12.71 13.59
C ASN A 157 -11.46 14.17 13.45
N THR A 158 -11.24 15.01 14.48
CA THR A 158 -11.55 16.45 14.42
C THR A 158 -10.41 17.31 13.87
N LEU A 159 -9.23 16.71 13.69
CA LEU A 159 -8.01 17.37 13.27
C LEU A 159 -7.73 17.09 11.80
N SER A 160 -6.92 17.93 11.17
CA SER A 160 -6.65 17.83 9.74
C SER A 160 -5.49 16.85 9.45
N THR A 161 -4.43 16.95 10.25
CA THR A 161 -3.17 16.25 9.97
C THR A 161 -2.80 15.28 11.09
N TRP A 162 -1.94 14.32 10.75
CA TRP A 162 -1.36 13.40 11.73
C TRP A 162 -0.52 14.16 12.78
N ASP A 163 0.24 15.17 12.37
CA ASP A 163 1.05 15.99 13.28
C ASP A 163 0.20 16.80 14.28
N GLU A 164 -0.96 17.32 13.86
CA GLU A 164 -1.89 17.97 14.78
C GLU A 164 -2.40 17.02 15.87
N ALA A 165 -2.56 15.73 15.55
CA ALA A 165 -3.13 14.74 16.45
C ALA A 165 -2.11 14.20 17.45
N ASP A 166 -0.91 13.84 16.99
CA ASP A 166 0.10 13.18 17.80
C ASP A 166 1.22 14.12 18.27
N HIS A 167 1.43 15.26 17.60
CA HIS A 167 2.55 16.19 17.82
C HIS A 167 3.90 15.48 17.69
N ILE A 168 4.28 15.20 16.45
CA ILE A 168 5.52 14.48 16.16
C ILE A 168 6.73 15.37 16.50
N GLN A 169 7.60 14.88 17.37
CA GLN A 169 8.74 15.64 17.88
C GLN A 169 10.05 15.33 17.16
N ARG A 170 10.18 14.09 16.67
CA ARG A 170 11.43 13.61 16.05
C ARG A 170 11.12 12.56 15.00
N THR A 171 11.82 12.64 13.87
CA THR A 171 11.85 11.59 12.85
C THR A 171 13.24 10.99 12.76
N HIS A 172 13.32 9.68 12.54
CA HIS A 172 14.53 8.98 12.12
C HIS A 172 14.24 8.23 10.82
N VAL A 173 14.87 8.66 9.72
CA VAL A 173 14.70 8.04 8.41
C VAL A 173 15.69 6.89 8.28
N SER A 174 15.19 5.65 8.36
CA SER A 174 16.02 4.44 8.27
C SER A 174 16.36 4.09 6.81
N SER A 175 15.47 4.40 5.86
CA SER A 175 15.68 4.21 4.41
C SER A 175 14.71 5.08 3.60
N GLU A 176 14.79 5.04 2.26
CA GLU A 176 13.85 5.77 1.38
C GLU A 176 12.38 5.32 1.55
N VAL A 177 12.16 4.12 2.09
CA VAL A 177 10.83 3.52 2.24
C VAL A 177 10.43 3.35 3.70
N ARG A 178 11.29 3.69 4.67
CA ARG A 178 11.02 3.45 6.09
C ARG A 178 11.52 4.60 6.96
N ALA A 179 10.64 5.10 7.81
CA ALA A 179 10.98 6.09 8.83
C ALA A 179 10.26 5.81 10.14
N GLU A 180 10.90 6.24 11.22
CA GLU A 180 10.46 6.14 12.59
C GLU A 180 10.09 7.55 13.09
N TYR A 181 8.97 7.66 13.79
CA TYR A 181 8.42 8.91 14.28
C TYR A 181 8.15 8.78 15.79
N PHE A 182 8.57 9.79 16.54
CA PHE A 182 8.43 9.85 17.99
C PHE A 182 7.51 11.02 18.33
N ASP A 183 6.43 10.73 19.04
CA ASP A 183 5.43 11.73 19.43
C ASP A 183 5.65 12.26 20.85
N ALA A 184 4.88 13.28 21.22
CA ALA A 184 4.99 13.95 22.52
C ALA A 184 4.50 13.11 23.72
N THR A 185 3.94 11.92 23.46
CA THR A 185 3.26 11.06 24.43
C THR A 185 3.96 9.72 24.66
N ASP A 186 5.26 9.64 24.34
CA ASP A 186 6.06 8.42 24.41
C ASP A 186 5.65 7.36 23.36
N GLY A 187 4.88 7.77 22.35
CA GLY A 187 4.53 6.93 21.22
C GLY A 187 5.66 6.87 20.20
N PHE A 188 5.89 5.65 19.73
CA PHE A 188 6.87 5.28 18.72
C PHE A 188 6.14 4.64 17.55
N GLN A 189 6.35 5.21 16.37
CA GLN A 189 5.54 4.92 15.20
C GLN A 189 6.45 4.67 14.01
N VAL A 190 6.27 3.55 13.33
CA VAL A 190 7.07 3.18 12.16
C VAL A 190 6.18 3.18 10.94
N VAL A 191 6.57 3.95 9.93
CA VAL A 191 5.90 3.96 8.62
C VAL A 191 6.80 3.28 7.60
N THR A 192 6.25 2.31 6.88
CA THR A 192 6.92 1.63 5.77
C THR A 192 6.08 1.76 4.50
N ILE A 193 6.67 2.25 3.41
CA ILE A 193 6.06 2.25 2.08
C ILE A 193 6.28 0.87 1.47
N VAL A 194 5.20 0.18 1.12
CA VAL A 194 5.23 -1.20 0.61
C VAL A 194 4.83 -1.30 -0.87
N ALA A 195 4.10 -0.31 -1.40
CA ALA A 195 3.84 -0.24 -2.83
C ALA A 195 3.46 1.18 -3.28
N LYS A 196 3.52 1.38 -4.59
CA LYS A 196 2.95 2.54 -5.30
C LYS A 196 2.20 2.06 -6.54
N GLY A 197 1.12 2.73 -6.89
CA GLY A 197 0.32 2.42 -8.07
C GLY A 197 -1.05 3.08 -8.01
N ASP A 198 -1.80 3.03 -9.10
CA ASP A 198 -3.17 3.54 -9.16
C ASP A 198 -4.13 2.50 -8.55
N TYR A 199 -4.65 2.80 -7.35
CA TYR A 199 -5.50 1.92 -6.57
C TYR A 199 -6.97 2.04 -6.95
N ASN A 200 -7.45 3.26 -7.24
CA ASN A 200 -8.85 3.56 -7.50
C ASN A 200 -9.18 3.76 -9.00
N ALA A 201 -8.20 3.57 -9.88
CA ALA A 201 -8.29 3.74 -11.33
C ALA A 201 -8.60 5.17 -11.81
N ASP A 202 -8.23 6.20 -11.04
CA ASP A 202 -8.42 7.61 -11.41
C ASP A 202 -7.27 8.18 -12.28
N GLY A 203 -6.21 7.39 -12.50
CA GLY A 203 -5.03 7.75 -13.26
C GLY A 203 -3.92 8.43 -12.44
N ILE A 204 -4.08 8.58 -11.13
CA ILE A 204 -3.08 9.15 -10.20
C ILE A 204 -2.37 8.01 -9.47
N GLU A 205 -1.07 8.17 -9.22
CA GLU A 205 -0.30 7.23 -8.43
C GLU A 205 -0.59 7.41 -6.93
N ASP A 206 -1.02 6.32 -6.29
CA ASP A 206 -1.25 6.23 -4.85
C ASP A 206 -0.10 5.50 -4.16
N ILE A 207 -0.04 5.62 -2.84
CA ILE A 207 0.96 4.96 -1.99
C ILE A 207 0.29 4.00 -1.01
N VAL A 208 0.83 2.80 -0.91
CA VAL A 208 0.44 1.82 0.10
C VAL A 208 1.47 1.85 1.21
N ILE A 209 1.02 2.06 2.44
CA ILE A 209 1.88 2.09 3.63
C ILE A 209 1.39 1.13 4.69
N GLU A 210 2.34 0.60 5.46
CA GLU A 210 2.08 -0.04 6.75
C GLU A 210 2.54 0.92 7.86
N LYS A 211 1.71 1.08 8.88
CA LYS A 211 2.01 1.88 10.07
C LYS A 211 1.92 1.01 11.30
N GLU A 212 3.02 0.93 12.03
CA GLU A 212 3.11 0.24 13.32
C GLU A 212 3.23 1.29 14.41
N ASN A 213 2.50 1.10 15.49
CA ASN A 213 2.58 2.00 16.64
C ASN A 213 2.85 1.19 17.88
N SER A 214 3.60 1.78 18.80
CA SER A 214 3.82 1.27 20.15
C SER A 214 4.05 2.41 21.12
N VAL A 215 3.95 2.14 22.41
CA VAL A 215 4.42 3.03 23.47
C VAL A 215 5.77 2.52 23.97
N LEU A 216 6.76 3.39 24.16
CA LEU A 216 8.10 2.96 24.58
C LEU A 216 8.11 2.44 26.03
N SER A 217 7.30 3.02 26.90
CA SER A 217 7.18 2.67 28.32
C SER A 217 6.08 1.64 28.64
N GLY A 218 5.42 1.04 27.65
CA GLY A 218 4.30 0.13 27.86
C GLY A 218 4.25 -1.06 26.88
N SER A 219 3.17 -1.83 26.96
CA SER A 219 2.98 -3.04 26.13
C SER A 219 2.01 -2.85 24.97
N TYR A 220 1.39 -1.67 24.86
CA TYR A 220 0.45 -1.40 23.77
C TYR A 220 1.19 -1.32 22.43
N SER A 221 0.68 -2.06 21.45
CA SER A 221 1.11 -1.97 20.07
C SER A 221 -0.07 -2.20 19.13
N SER A 222 0.01 -1.62 17.93
CA SER A 222 -0.98 -1.75 16.87
C SER A 222 -0.30 -1.73 15.50
N SER A 223 -0.93 -2.34 14.51
CA SER A 223 -0.47 -2.32 13.13
C SER A 223 -1.66 -2.12 12.21
N HIS A 224 -1.50 -1.19 11.28
CA HIS A 224 -2.51 -0.77 10.32
C HIS A 224 -1.90 -0.65 8.94
N GLY A 225 -2.70 -0.86 7.91
CA GLY A 225 -2.32 -0.52 6.55
C GLY A 225 -3.24 0.54 5.95
N TYR A 226 -2.68 1.31 5.02
CA TYR A 226 -3.37 2.41 4.38
C TYR A 226 -3.04 2.47 2.90
N VAL A 227 -4.01 2.92 2.10
CA VAL A 227 -3.78 3.49 0.78
C VAL A 227 -4.00 4.99 0.89
N LEU A 228 -2.99 5.77 0.52
CA LEU A 228 -3.05 7.23 0.51
C LEU A 228 -2.93 7.75 -0.92
N THR A 229 -3.72 8.76 -1.25
CA THR A 229 -3.62 9.49 -2.51
C THR A 229 -3.29 10.96 -2.28
N ARG A 230 -2.77 11.61 -3.31
CA ARG A 230 -2.40 13.03 -3.28
C ARG A 230 -2.71 13.68 -4.62
N MET A 231 -3.58 14.68 -4.61
CA MET A 231 -4.13 15.27 -5.85
C MET A 231 -3.25 16.34 -6.50
N SER A 232 -2.25 16.87 -5.78
CA SER A 232 -1.27 17.83 -6.29
C SER A 232 -0.03 17.88 -5.38
N GLU A 233 1.07 18.51 -5.84
CA GLU A 233 2.28 18.69 -5.00
C GLU A 233 2.06 19.56 -3.75
N GLN A 234 0.96 20.32 -3.68
CA GLN A 234 0.60 21.18 -2.55
C GLN A 234 -0.55 20.62 -1.71
N ALA A 235 -1.24 19.59 -2.18
CA ALA A 235 -2.34 18.97 -1.45
C ALA A 235 -1.84 18.14 -0.26
N LEU A 236 -2.68 18.00 0.75
CA LEU A 236 -2.54 16.96 1.78
C LEU A 236 -2.82 15.59 1.17
N PHE A 237 -2.33 14.54 1.84
CA PHE A 237 -2.75 13.17 1.53
C PHE A 237 -4.17 12.92 2.04
N THR A 238 -4.90 12.05 1.34
CA THR A 238 -6.20 11.54 1.77
C THR A 238 -6.20 10.02 1.79
N VAL A 239 -6.93 9.42 2.73
CA VAL A 239 -7.05 7.96 2.83
C VAL A 239 -8.07 7.45 1.81
N LEU A 240 -7.67 6.51 0.95
CA LEU A 240 -8.55 5.75 0.08
C LEU A 240 -9.03 4.45 0.72
N ALA A 241 -8.16 3.81 1.51
CA ALA A 241 -8.47 2.57 2.24
C ALA A 241 -7.67 2.49 3.55
N LYS A 242 -8.23 1.82 4.56
CA LYS A 242 -7.61 1.54 5.87
C LYS A 242 -8.03 0.15 6.33
N TRP A 243 -7.10 -0.58 6.96
CA TRP A 243 -7.37 -1.86 7.63
C TRP A 243 -6.60 -1.99 8.95
#